data_AF-A0A2N3DD15-F1
#
_entry.id   AF-A0A2N3DD15-F1
#
_cell.length_a   1.000
_cell.length_b   1.000
_cell.length_c   1.000
_cell.angle_alpha   90.00
_cell.angle_beta   90.00
_cell.angle_gamma   90.00
#
_symmetry.space_group_name_H-M   'P 1'
#
loop_
_entity.id
_entity.type
_entity.pdbx_description
1 polymer ?
#
loop_
_entity_poly.entity_id
_entity_poly.type
_entity_poly.pdbx_seq_one_letter_code
_entity_poly.pdbx_strand_id
1 'polypeptide(L)' 'MARICELTGKGRMTGNNVSHANNKTKRVFLPNLQN' A
#
# COMPACT_ATOMS: atom_id res chain seq x y z
N MET A 1 -2.69 5.05 15.98
CA MET A 1 -1.97 3.79 15.68
C MET A 1 -1.35 3.89 14.29
N ALA A 2 -0.05 3.62 14.15
CA ALA A 2 0.56 3.51 12.82
C ALA A 2 -0.03 2.26 12.12
N ARG A 3 -0.46 2.37 10.86
CA ARG A 3 -0.92 1.22 10.04
C ARG A 3 0.27 0.34 9.68
N ILE A 4 0.79 -0.36 10.70
CA ILE A 4 1.93 -1.28 10.64
C ILE A 4 1.44 -2.59 11.24
N CYS A 5 1.72 -3.70 10.57
CA CYS A 5 1.45 -5.02 11.13
C CYS A 5 2.37 -5.28 12.31
N GLU A 6 1.81 -5.55 13.49
CA GLU A 6 2.58 -5.79 14.71
C GLU A 6 3.41 -7.09 14.64
N LEU A 7 2.92 -8.10 13.92
CA LEU A 7 3.60 -9.39 13.75
C LEU A 7 4.69 -9.38 12.67
N THR A 8 4.46 -8.66 11.56
CA THR A 8 5.36 -8.71 10.38
C THR A 8 6.11 -7.42 10.10
N GLY A 9 5.83 -6.35 10.85
CA GLY A 9 6.40 -5.01 10.61
C GLY A 9 5.97 -4.37 9.29
N LYS A 10 5.08 -5.01 8.50
CA LYS A 10 4.63 -4.51 7.20
C LYS A 10 3.89 -3.19 7.37
N GLY A 11 4.45 -2.13 6.80
CA GLY A 11 3.87 -0.79 6.80
C GLY A 11 3.25 -0.39 5.46
N ARG A 12 2.94 0.90 5.33
CA ARG A 12 2.52 1.50 4.06
C ARG A 12 3.60 1.31 3.00
N MET A 13 3.22 0.92 1.79
CA MET A 13 4.12 0.91 0.63
C MET A 13 3.65 1.93 -0.39
N THR A 14 4.58 2.60 -1.07
CA THR A 14 4.27 3.56 -2.14
C THR A 14 4.46 2.89 -3.50
N GLY A 15 3.55 3.15 -4.44
CA GLY A 15 3.73 2.73 -5.83
C GLY A 15 2.82 3.49 -6.79
N ASN A 16 2.55 2.90 -7.96
CA ASN A 16 1.69 3.51 -8.98
C ASN A 16 0.57 2.53 -9.37
N ASN A 17 -0.62 3.06 -9.67
CA ASN A 17 -1.56 2.34 -10.52
C ASN A 17 -1.14 2.56 -11.97
N VAL A 18 -1.09 1.49 -12.75
CA VAL A 18 -0.76 1.51 -14.17
C VAL A 18 -2.01 1.09 -14.93
N SER A 19 -2.51 1.94 -15.83
CA SER A 19 -3.63 1.59 -16.71
C SER A 19 -3.17 0.73 -17.90
N HIS A 20 -4.11 0.19 -18.67
CA HIS A 20 -3.80 -0.47 -19.95
C HIS A 20 -3.01 0.42 -20.92
N ALA A 21 -3.21 1.75 -20.86
CA ALA A 21 -2.46 2.72 -21.65
C ALA A 21 -1.10 3.11 -21.02
N ASN A 22 -0.66 2.42 -19.95
CA ASN A 22 0.54 2.73 -19.16
C ASN A 22 0.55 4.10 -18.46
N ASN A 23 -0.63 4.69 -18.19
CA ASN A 23 -0.71 5.91 -17.39
C ASN A 23 -0.43 5.58 -15.92
N LYS A 24 0.55 6.25 -15.32
CA LYS A 24 1.00 6.00 -13.94
C LYS A 24 0.44 7.05 -12.99
N THR A 25 -0.40 6.65 -12.04
CA THR A 25 -0.88 7.52 -10.95
C THR A 25 -0.36 7.05 -9.60
N LYS A 26 0.10 7.96 -8.73
CA LYS A 26 0.59 7.60 -7.39
C LYS A 26 -0.48 6.90 -6.55
N ARG A 27 -0.11 5.83 -5.86
CA ARG A 27 -0.96 5.10 -4.91
C ARG A 27 -0.17 4.68 -3.68
N VAL A 28 -0.86 4.61 -2.55
CA VAL A 28 -0.38 4.00 -1.32
C VAL A 28 -1.04 2.63 -1.15
N PHE A 29 -0.24 1.59 -0.97
CA PHE A 29 -0.67 0.25 -0.57
C PHE A 29 -0.64 0.18 0.96
N LEU A 30 -1.79 -0.11 1.55
CA LEU A 30 -1.94 -0.25 2.99
C LEU A 30 -1.93 -1.73 3.34
N PRO A 31 -1.30 -2.12 4.47
CA PRO A 31 -1.43 -3.48 4.98
C PRO A 31 -2.90 -3.80 5.27
N ASN A 32 -3.36 -5.00 4.89
CA ASN A 32 -4.69 -5.49 5.22
C ASN A 32 -4.71 -5.97 6.68
N LEU A 33 -4.81 -5.03 7.62
CA LEU A 33 -4.93 -5.30 9.06
C LEU A 33 -6.40 -5.42 9.41
N GLN A 34 -6.76 -6.50 10.10
CA GLN A 34 -8.10 -6.72 10.64
C GLN A 34 -8.00 -6.62 12.17
N ASN A 35 -8.95 -5.90 12.79
CA ASN A 35 -9.05 -5.77 14.25
C ASN A 35 -9.70 -7.01 14.86
#